data_AF-A0A1S2H5N2-F1
#
_entry.id   AF-A0A1S2H5N2-F1
#
_cell.length_a   1.000
_cell.length_b   1.000
_cell.length_c   1.000
_cell.angle_alpha   90.00
_cell.angle_beta   90.00
_cell.angle_gamma   90.00
#
_symmetry.space_group_name_H-M   'P 1'
#
loop_
_entity.id
_entity.type
_entity.pdbx_description
1 polymer ?
#
loop_
_entity_poly.entity_id
_entity_poly.type
_entity_poly.pdbx_seq_one_letter_code
_entity_poly.pdbx_strand_id
1 'polypeptide(L)'
;MDFEALKARTPAISSILSGAFHQDWQDDWDSAEDVWRAAIDDAPSPQISQLDADSALLIEHLHTDADVLRFISVNASGFSPQLDAMREPRQWLRTLHARVQTRTDREGAL
;
A
#
# COMPACT_ATOMS: atom_id res chain seq x y z
N MET A 1 -16.89 -2.96 -9.69
CA MET A 1 -15.54 -2.41 -9.84
C MET A 1 -14.65 -3.46 -10.47
N ASP A 2 -13.78 -3.08 -11.40
CA ASP A 2 -12.78 -3.98 -11.95
C ASP A 2 -11.47 -3.81 -11.15
N PHE A 3 -11.19 -4.78 -10.28
CA PHE A 3 -10.02 -4.74 -9.40
C PHE A 3 -8.71 -5.10 -10.13
N GLU A 4 -8.77 -5.88 -11.21
CA GLU A 4 -7.58 -6.19 -12.03
C GLU A 4 -7.15 -4.98 -12.84
N ALA A 5 -8.12 -4.25 -13.41
CA ALA A 5 -7.85 -2.97 -14.06
C ALA A 5 -7.32 -1.92 -13.07
N LEU A 6 -7.84 -1.88 -11.84
CA LEU A 6 -7.32 -0.99 -10.80
C LEU A 6 -5.87 -1.37 -10.41
N LYS A 7 -5.60 -2.65 -10.19
CA LYS A 7 -4.25 -3.18 -9.92
C LYS A 7 -3.26 -2.80 -11.02
N ALA A 8 -3.64 -2.93 -12.28
CA ALA A 8 -2.79 -2.53 -13.42
C ALA A 8 -2.50 -1.03 -13.45
N ARG A 9 -3.38 -0.20 -12.88
CA ARG A 9 -3.23 1.26 -12.80
C ARG A 9 -2.52 1.74 -11.53
N THR A 10 -2.26 0.85 -10.57
CA THR A 10 -1.55 1.16 -9.31
C THR A 10 -0.31 0.28 -9.12
N PRO A 11 0.64 0.31 -10.06
CA PRO A 11 1.72 -0.67 -10.13
C PRO A 11 2.69 -0.65 -8.95
N ALA A 12 2.98 0.50 -8.33
CA ALA A 12 3.92 0.60 -7.22
C ALA A 12 3.35 -0.02 -5.94
N ILE A 13 2.12 0.36 -5.55
CA ILE A 13 1.46 -0.25 -4.38
C ILE A 13 1.17 -1.74 -4.63
N SER A 14 0.75 -2.08 -5.84
CA SER A 14 0.55 -3.48 -6.22
C SER A 14 1.83 -4.30 -6.11
N SER A 15 2.98 -3.76 -6.53
CA SER A 15 4.27 -4.45 -6.38
C SER A 15 4.65 -4.66 -4.92
N ILE A 16 4.32 -3.75 -4.01
CA ILE A 16 4.56 -3.94 -2.57
C ILE A 16 3.66 -5.06 -2.05
N LEU A 17 2.36 -5.00 -2.37
CA LEU A 17 1.37 -5.98 -1.91
C LEU A 17 1.65 -7.39 -2.43
N SER A 18 2.05 -7.55 -3.69
CA SER A 18 2.32 -8.86 -4.29
C SER A 18 3.75 -9.35 -4.07
N GLY A 19 4.70 -8.42 -3.95
CA GLY A 19 6.13 -8.71 -3.88
C GLY A 19 6.62 -8.80 -2.45
N ALA A 20 6.61 -7.68 -1.71
CA ALA A 20 7.11 -7.62 -0.34
C ALA A 20 6.17 -8.35 0.64
N PHE A 21 4.87 -8.18 0.47
CA PHE A 21 3.85 -8.93 1.21
C PHE A 21 3.44 -10.22 0.47
N HIS A 22 4.40 -11.02 0.03
CA HIS A 22 4.10 -12.39 -0.45
C HIS A 22 3.52 -13.27 0.69
N GLN A 23 3.09 -14.50 0.39
CA GLN A 23 2.34 -15.31 1.38
C GLN A 23 3.13 -15.60 2.67
N ASP A 24 4.44 -15.81 2.54
CA ASP A 24 5.35 -16.11 3.66
C ASP A 24 6.21 -14.89 4.05
N TRP A 25 5.72 -13.66 3.86
CA TRP A 25 6.50 -12.43 4.08
C TRP A 25 7.10 -12.31 5.49
N GLN A 26 6.52 -12.99 6.47
CA GLN A 26 7.02 -13.03 7.86
C GLN A 26 8.35 -13.78 8.02
N ASP A 27 8.78 -14.55 7.01
CA ASP A 27 10.11 -15.17 6.99
C ASP A 27 11.21 -14.13 6.70
N ASP A 28 10.87 -13.04 6.00
CA ASP A 28 11.79 -11.99 5.55
C ASP A 28 11.71 -10.72 6.41
N TRP A 29 10.60 -10.52 7.13
CA TRP A 29 10.32 -9.29 7.87
C TRP A 29 9.75 -9.56 9.25
N ASP A 30 10.22 -8.79 10.24
CA ASP A 30 9.74 -8.90 11.63
C ASP A 30 8.29 -8.38 11.79
N SER A 31 7.87 -7.41 10.98
CA SER A 31 6.53 -6.84 11.04
C SER A 31 6.09 -6.16 9.74
N ALA A 32 4.78 -5.97 9.57
CA ALA A 32 4.25 -5.24 8.42
C ALA A 32 4.68 -3.77 8.43
N GLU A 33 4.92 -3.19 9.61
CA GLU A 33 5.43 -1.83 9.72
C GLU A 33 6.85 -1.70 9.16
N ASP A 34 7.70 -2.73 9.32
CA ASP A 34 9.04 -2.74 8.73
C ASP A 34 9.00 -2.77 7.20
N VAL A 35 8.06 -3.54 6.63
CA VAL A 35 7.82 -3.56 5.18
C VAL A 35 7.39 -2.17 4.69
N TRP A 36 6.38 -1.56 5.34
CA TRP A 36 5.90 -0.23 4.93
C TRP A 36 6.95 0.85 5.11
N ARG A 37 7.78 0.78 6.16
CA ARG A 37 8.90 1.70 6.37
C ARG A 37 9.92 1.57 5.24
N ALA A 38 10.36 0.35 4.93
CA ALA A 38 11.31 0.11 3.85
C ALA A 38 10.76 0.54 2.48
N ALA A 39 9.47 0.26 2.22
CA ALA A 39 8.83 0.51 0.93
C ALA A 39 8.42 1.96 0.69
N ILE A 40 8.27 2.78 1.74
CA ILE A 40 7.79 4.17 1.62
C ILE A 40 8.81 5.14 2.21
N ASP A 41 9.18 4.96 3.48
CA ASP A 41 9.98 5.94 4.18
C ASP A 41 11.43 5.94 3.66
N ASP A 42 11.98 4.74 3.44
CA ASP A 42 13.35 4.52 2.96
C ASP A 42 13.44 4.45 1.42
N ALA A 43 12.31 4.56 0.73
CA ALA A 43 12.27 4.44 -0.73
C ALA A 43 13.01 5.62 -1.42
N PRO A 44 13.68 5.36 -2.55
CA PRO A 44 14.28 6.41 -3.36
C PRO A 44 13.24 7.40 -3.89
N SER A 45 13.58 8.69 -3.93
CA SER A 45 12.69 9.78 -4.33
C SER A 45 11.90 9.56 -5.63
N PRO A 46 12.48 9.02 -6.72
CA PRO A 46 11.72 8.79 -7.95
C PRO A 46 10.54 7.82 -7.79
N GLN A 47 10.51 6.99 -6.74
CA GLN A 47 9.44 6.02 -6.49
C GLN A 47 8.28 6.63 -5.70
N ILE A 48 8.51 7.72 -4.96
CA ILE A 48 7.51 8.35 -4.09
C ILE A 48 6.36 8.95 -4.90
N SER A 49 6.65 9.62 -6.02
CA SER A 49 5.61 10.19 -6.88
C SER A 49 4.64 9.13 -7.44
N GLN A 50 5.13 7.92 -7.73
CA GLN A 50 4.27 6.83 -8.19
C GLN A 50 3.44 6.24 -7.05
N LEU A 51 4.02 6.10 -5.85
CA LEU A 51 3.27 5.69 -4.66
C LEU A 51 2.17 6.70 -4.32
N ASP A 52 2.42 8.00 -4.50
CA ASP A 52 1.43 9.05 -4.26
C ASP A 52 0.25 8.91 -5.25
N ALA A 53 0.55 8.82 -6.55
CA ALA A 53 -0.45 8.62 -7.59
C ALA A 53 -1.28 7.35 -7.36
N ASP A 54 -0.63 6.23 -7.04
CA ASP A 54 -1.29 4.97 -6.74
C ASP A 54 -2.21 5.11 -5.52
N SER A 55 -1.70 5.66 -4.41
CA SER A 55 -2.45 5.77 -3.16
C SER A 55 -3.67 6.68 -3.31
N ALA A 56 -3.56 7.79 -4.06
CA ALA A 56 -4.66 8.67 -4.39
C ALA A 56 -5.74 7.95 -5.21
N LEU A 57 -5.33 7.18 -6.22
CA LEU A 57 -6.26 6.42 -7.05
C LEU A 57 -7.02 5.35 -6.25
N LEU A 58 -6.33 4.67 -5.33
CA LEU A 58 -6.96 3.70 -4.42
C LEU A 58 -7.95 4.37 -3.48
N ILE A 59 -7.64 5.56 -2.94
CA ILE A 59 -8.57 6.32 -2.09
C ILE A 59 -9.84 6.70 -2.84
N GLU A 60 -9.70 7.12 -4.11
CA GLU A 60 -10.81 7.51 -4.98
C GLU A 60 -11.73 6.33 -5.33
N HIS A 61 -11.18 5.11 -5.46
CA HIS A 61 -11.95 3.97 -5.95
C HIS A 61 -12.42 3.03 -4.83
N LEU A 62 -11.60 2.78 -3.81
CA LEU A 62 -11.90 1.80 -2.76
C LEU A 62 -12.68 2.45 -1.62
N HIS A 63 -14.01 2.38 -1.67
CA HIS A 63 -14.87 3.13 -0.75
C HIS A 63 -15.19 2.39 0.55
N THR A 64 -15.21 1.06 0.50
CA THR A 64 -15.60 0.18 1.62
C THR A 64 -14.45 -0.72 2.07
N ASP A 65 -14.56 -1.29 3.26
CA ASP A 65 -13.56 -2.27 3.75
C ASP A 65 -13.50 -3.51 2.84
N ALA A 66 -14.63 -3.92 2.30
CA ALA A 66 -14.73 -5.02 1.34
C ALA A 66 -13.96 -4.70 0.03
N ASP A 67 -14.02 -3.47 -0.48
CA ASP A 67 -13.25 -3.08 -1.66
C ASP A 67 -11.75 -3.18 -1.40
N VAL A 68 -11.28 -2.72 -0.24
CA VAL A 68 -9.87 -2.79 0.14
C VAL A 68 -9.40 -4.24 0.27
N LEU A 69 -10.16 -5.07 0.99
CA LEU A 69 -9.84 -6.50 1.12
C LEU A 69 -9.82 -7.20 -0.25
N ARG A 70 -10.77 -6.87 -1.13
CA ARG A 70 -10.81 -7.45 -2.47
C ARG A 70 -9.61 -7.01 -3.31
N PHE A 71 -9.19 -5.75 -3.20
CA PHE A 71 -8.00 -5.25 -3.87
C PHE A 71 -6.71 -5.94 -3.38
N ILE A 72 -6.54 -6.09 -2.06
CA ILE A 72 -5.41 -6.83 -1.48
C ILE A 72 -5.40 -8.28 -1.98
N SER A 73 -6.57 -8.92 -2.02
CA SER A 73 -6.73 -10.30 -2.50
C SER A 73 -6.33 -10.47 -3.98
N VAL A 74 -6.70 -9.57 -4.89
CA VAL A 74 -6.27 -9.69 -6.31
C VAL A 74 -4.76 -9.44 -6.52
N ASN A 75 -4.09 -8.83 -5.53
CA ASN A 75 -2.63 -8.73 -5.52
C ASN A 75 -1.95 -10.00 -4.99
N ALA A 76 -2.72 -11.05 -4.63
CA ALA A 76 -2.20 -12.28 -4.03
C ALA A 76 -1.32 -12.04 -2.79
N SER A 77 -1.63 -10.97 -2.04
CA SER A 77 -0.89 -10.56 -0.86
C SER A 77 -1.15 -11.48 0.33
N GLY A 78 -0.12 -11.74 1.13
CA GLY A 78 -0.22 -12.35 2.45
C GLY A 78 -0.61 -11.34 3.55
N PHE A 79 -0.66 -10.05 3.24
CA PHE A 79 -0.98 -8.99 4.20
C PHE A 79 -2.48 -8.91 4.50
N SER A 80 -2.81 -8.74 5.78
CA SER A 80 -4.13 -8.43 6.31
C SER A 80 -4.09 -7.15 7.13
N PRO A 81 -4.86 -6.09 6.77
CA PRO A 81 -4.93 -4.87 7.57
C PRO A 81 -5.34 -5.12 9.02
N GLN A 82 -6.28 -6.04 9.25
CA GLN A 82 -6.77 -6.33 10.60
C GLN A 82 -5.78 -7.12 11.44
N LEU A 83 -5.07 -8.09 10.85
CA LEU A 83 -4.16 -8.96 11.60
C LEU A 83 -2.78 -8.33 11.75
N ASP A 84 -2.25 -7.74 10.68
CA ASP A 84 -0.86 -7.31 10.62
C ASP A 84 -0.68 -5.82 10.95
N ALA A 85 -1.74 -5.02 10.78
CA ALA A 85 -1.72 -3.59 11.10
C ALA A 85 -2.73 -3.18 12.19
N MET A 86 -3.49 -4.13 12.73
CA MET A 86 -4.52 -3.89 13.77
C MET A 86 -5.47 -2.74 13.43
N ARG A 87 -5.85 -2.65 12.15
CA ARG A 87 -6.69 -1.56 11.60
C ARG A 87 -7.79 -2.10 10.72
N GLU A 88 -8.91 -1.38 10.71
CA GLU A 88 -9.92 -1.62 9.69
C GLU A 88 -9.36 -1.31 8.29
N PRO A 89 -9.72 -2.09 7.23
CA PRO A 89 -9.09 -1.96 5.91
C PRO A 89 -9.12 -0.55 5.33
N ARG A 90 -10.24 0.17 5.40
CA ARG A 90 -10.33 1.56 4.94
C ARG A 90 -9.54 2.53 5.79
N GLN A 91 -9.46 2.27 7.09
CA GLN A 91 -8.63 3.08 7.97
C GLN A 91 -7.15 2.88 7.63
N TRP A 92 -6.72 1.64 7.41
CA TRP A 92 -5.37 1.33 6.94
C TRP A 92 -5.04 2.04 5.62
N LEU A 93 -5.93 1.97 4.61
CA LEU A 93 -5.69 2.62 3.33
C LEU A 93 -5.54 4.16 3.47
N ARG A 94 -6.33 4.80 4.34
CA ARG A 94 -6.18 6.23 4.64
C ARG A 94 -4.85 6.54 5.32
N THR A 95 -4.42 5.69 6.26
CA THR A 95 -3.12 5.83 6.92
C THR A 95 -1.97 5.65 5.93
N LEU A 96 -2.07 4.68 5.01
CA LEU A 96 -1.11 4.48 3.93
C LEU A 96 -0.99 5.73 3.05
N HIS A 97 -2.11 6.26 2.57
CA HIS A 97 -2.13 7.47 1.75
C HIS A 97 -1.52 8.67 2.48
N ALA A 98 -1.90 8.91 3.73
CA ALA A 98 -1.34 10.01 4.53
C ALA A 98 0.18 9.87 4.77
N ARG A 99 0.68 8.63 4.95
CA ARG A 99 2.11 8.35 5.07
C ARG A 99 2.86 8.71 3.79
N VAL A 100 2.33 8.30 2.64
CA VAL A 100 2.90 8.63 1.33
C VAL A 100 2.91 10.14 1.10
N GLN A 101 1.80 10.84 1.36
CA GLN A 101 1.74 12.31 1.23
C GLN A 101 2.79 13.01 2.11
N THR A 102 2.92 12.57 3.37
CA THR A 102 3.95 13.11 4.28
C THR A 102 5.36 12.91 3.72
N ARG A 103 5.62 11.77 3.07
CA ARG A 103 6.91 11.47 2.45
C ARG A 103 7.14 12.33 1.20
N THR A 104 6.13 12.55 0.37
CA THR A 104 6.15 13.43 -0.81
C THR A 104 6.44 14.89 -0.43
N ASP A 105 5.74 15.41 0.58
CA ASP A 105 5.89 16.79 1.04
C ASP A 105 7.31 17.08 1.53
N ARG A 106 7.97 16.09 2.15
CA ARG A 106 9.37 16.19 2.58
C ARG A 106 10.36 16.31 1.41
N GLU A 107 10.04 15.72 0.24
CA GLU A 107 10.90 15.84 -0.94
C GLU A 107 10.76 17.18 -1.64
N GLY A 108 9.55 17.74 -1.67
CA GLY A 108 9.31 19.05 -2.27
C GLY A 108 9.86 20.23 -1.46
N ALA A 109 10.27 19.99 -0.20
CA ALA A 109 10.83 21.00 0.69
C ALA A 109 12.37 21.10 0.65
N LEU A 110 13.05 20.24 -0.12
CA LEU A 110 14.51 20.20 -0.30
C LEU A 110 14.92 20.84 -1.64
#